data_AF-A0A535J429-F1
#
_entry.id   AF-A0A535J429-F1
#
_cell.length_a   1.000
_cell.length_b   1.000
_cell.length_c   1.000
_cell.angle_alpha   90.00
_cell.angle_beta   90.00
_cell.angle_gamma   90.00
#
_symmetry.space_group_name_H-M   'P 1'
#
loop_
_entity.id
_entity.type
_entity.pdbx_description
1 polymer ?
#
loop_
_entity_poly.entity_id
_entity_poly.type
_entity_poly.pdbx_seq_one_letter_code
_entity_poly.pdbx_strand_id
1 'polypeptide(L)'
;MIYGFKAEWRKLRQRPAVWVLGGIMLAALVFFGYFFTWLQLSFPSVHFRGEGGLSIAQLKQTLYPINFVKNSLNGVGIIGSILTLILGALAVGSEFGWGTVKTVYTQRPGRLQALAGQVGVISVIVAIFALAFFAVAAIASL
;
A
#
# COMPACT_ATOMS: atom_id res chain seq x y z
N MET A 1 -8.82 -21.81 -13.63
CA MET A 1 -8.45 -20.42 -13.25
C MET A 1 -9.43 -19.84 -12.25
N ILE A 2 -10.74 -19.81 -12.55
CA ILE A 2 -11.78 -19.21 -11.69
C ILE A 2 -11.84 -19.83 -10.28
N TYR A 3 -11.73 -21.16 -10.16
CA TYR A 3 -11.75 -21.85 -8.86
C TYR A 3 -10.51 -21.53 -8.00
N GLY A 4 -9.33 -21.46 -8.61
CA GLY A 4 -8.09 -21.07 -7.91
C GLY A 4 -8.14 -19.60 -7.46
N PHE A 5 -8.67 -18.71 -8.29
CA PHE A 5 -8.87 -17.30 -7.93
C PHE A 5 -9.83 -17.12 -6.75
N LYS A 6 -10.98 -17.81 -6.75
CA LYS A 6 -11.94 -17.77 -5.62
C LYS A 6 -11.31 -18.29 -4.32
N ALA A 7 -10.53 -19.35 -4.39
CA ALA A 7 -9.85 -19.94 -3.23
C ALA A 7 -8.81 -18.97 -2.65
N GLU A 8 -7.95 -18.41 -3.50
CA GLU A 8 -6.94 -17.43 -3.09
C GLU A 8 -7.55 -16.13 -2.55
N TRP A 9 -8.62 -15.63 -3.18
CA TRP A 9 -9.35 -14.46 -2.69
C TRP A 9 -9.90 -14.66 -1.28
N ARG A 10 -10.52 -15.81 -1.02
CA ARG A 10 -11.04 -16.14 0.32
C ARG A 10 -9.91 -16.26 1.34
N LYS A 11 -8.80 -16.91 0.97
CA LYS A 11 -7.62 -17.08 1.83
C LYS A 11 -7.05 -15.72 2.26
N LEU A 12 -6.78 -14.83 1.31
CA LEU A 12 -6.18 -13.52 1.59
C LEU A 12 -7.15 -12.57 2.30
N ARG A 13 -8.44 -12.59 1.93
CA ARG A 13 -9.47 -11.78 2.61
C ARG A 13 -9.66 -12.17 4.07
N GLN A 14 -9.52 -13.44 4.42
CA GLN A 14 -9.69 -13.91 5.81
C GLN A 14 -8.44 -13.71 6.67
N ARG A 15 -7.32 -13.31 6.09
CA ARG A 15 -6.07 -13.15 6.81
C ARG A 15 -5.97 -11.75 7.41
N PRO A 16 -5.94 -11.62 8.75
CA PRO A 16 -5.85 -10.32 9.39
C PRO A 16 -4.57 -9.58 9.00
N ALA A 17 -3.47 -10.30 8.72
CA ALA A 17 -2.21 -9.72 8.27
C ALA A 17 -2.34 -8.83 7.01
N VAL A 18 -3.21 -9.19 6.06
CA VAL A 18 -3.45 -8.39 4.84
C VAL A 18 -4.10 -7.06 5.20
N TRP A 19 -5.08 -7.09 6.10
CA TRP A 19 -5.77 -5.89 6.59
C TRP A 19 -4.88 -5.02 7.46
N VAL A 20 -4.05 -5.63 8.31
CA VAL A 20 -3.07 -4.92 9.14
C VAL A 20 -2.04 -4.21 8.26
N LEU A 21 -1.52 -4.87 7.22
CA LEU A 21 -0.60 -4.25 6.26
C LEU A 21 -1.26 -3.06 5.54
N GLY A 22 -2.50 -3.22 5.06
CA GLY A 22 -3.26 -2.14 4.45
C GLY A 22 -3.51 -0.99 5.42
N GLY A 23 -3.86 -1.29 6.67
CA GLY A 23 -4.05 -0.30 7.73
C GLY A 23 -2.77 0.47 8.07
N ILE A 24 -1.64 -0.23 8.20
CA ILE A 24 -0.32 0.37 8.41
C ILE A 24 0.05 1.27 7.23
N MET A 25 -0.24 0.86 6.00
CA MET A 25 0.01 1.66 4.80
C MET A 25 -0.75 2.99 4.84
N LEU A 26 -2.04 2.95 5.14
CA LEU A 26 -2.88 4.15 5.22
C LEU A 26 -2.51 5.01 6.43
N ALA A 27 -2.20 4.40 7.57
CA ALA A 27 -1.71 5.12 8.74
C ALA A 27 -0.39 5.83 8.43
N ALA A 28 0.56 5.15 7.78
CA ALA A 28 1.82 5.75 7.37
C ALA A 28 1.61 6.92 6.40
N LEU A 29 0.65 6.81 5.48
CA LEU A 29 0.26 7.92 4.61
C LEU A 29 -0.19 9.15 5.39
N VAL A 30 -1.10 8.97 6.34
CA VAL A 30 -1.63 10.09 7.13
C VAL A 30 -0.54 10.66 8.04
N PHE A 31 0.21 9.80 8.75
CA PHE A 31 1.22 10.24 9.71
C PHE A 31 2.43 10.89 9.04
N PHE A 32 3.10 10.18 8.12
CA PHE A 32 4.33 10.66 7.50
C PHE A 32 4.06 11.62 6.35
N GLY A 33 3.00 11.39 5.56
CA GLY A 33 2.69 12.24 4.41
C GLY A 33 2.09 13.60 4.81
N TYR A 34 1.16 13.60 5.77
CA TYR A 34 0.34 14.78 6.07
C TYR A 34 0.57 15.34 7.47
N PHE A 35 0.43 14.52 8.52
CA PHE A 35 0.48 14.98 9.90
C PHE A 35 1.85 15.57 10.27
N PHE A 36 2.93 14.85 9.97
CA PHE A 36 4.28 15.32 10.27
C PHE A 36 4.64 16.58 9.47
N THR A 37 4.30 16.58 8.17
CA THR A 37 4.46 17.73 7.27
C THR A 37 3.71 18.97 7.78
N TRP A 38 2.46 18.79 8.21
CA TRP A 38 1.64 19.86 8.77
C TRP A 38 2.22 20.40 10.09
N LEU A 39 2.70 19.52 10.96
CA LEU A 39 3.28 19.89 12.25
C LEU A 39 4.57 20.69 12.06
N GLN A 40 5.42 20.27 11.12
CA GLN A 40 6.66 20.96 10.76
C GLN A 40 6.42 22.35 10.14
N LEU A 41 5.36 22.49 9.33
CA LEU A 41 4.97 23.77 8.73
C LEU A 41 4.24 24.71 9.71
N SER A 42 3.61 24.16 10.75
CA SER A 42 2.88 24.93 11.77
C SER A 42 3.81 25.41 12.90
N PHE A 43 4.83 24.62 13.23
CA PHE A 43 5.88 24.98 14.20
C PHE A 43 7.25 24.99 13.50
N PRO A 44 7.55 26.00 12.67
CA PRO A 44 8.81 26.07 11.97
C PRO A 44 9.96 26.20 13.00
N SER A 45 10.86 25.23 13.01
CA SER A 45 12.07 25.30 13.83
C SER A 45 13.01 26.39 13.29
N VAL A 46 13.88 26.94 14.15
CA VAL A 46 14.83 28.02 13.80
C VAL A 46 15.76 27.64 12.63
N HIS A 47 15.89 26.34 12.34
CA HIS A 47 16.68 25.79 11.23
C HIS A 47 15.83 25.33 10.02
N PHE A 48 14.51 25.51 10.03
CA PHE A 48 13.64 25.11 8.93
C PHE A 48 13.82 26.07 7.75
N ARG A 49 14.75 25.73 6.86
CA ARG A 49 14.88 26.34 5.54
C ARG A 49 14.00 25.56 4.59
N GLY A 50 13.03 26.23 3.95
CA GLY A 50 12.21 25.59 2.93
C GLY A 50 13.08 24.97 1.85
N GLU A 51 12.77 23.75 1.43
CA GLU A 51 13.48 23.08 0.34
C GLU A 51 13.54 24.02 -0.87
N GLY A 52 14.76 24.32 -1.34
CA GLY A 52 15.00 25.16 -2.52
C GLY A 52 14.79 26.68 -2.34
N GLY A 53 14.68 27.20 -1.11
CA GLY A 53 14.48 28.63 -0.88
C GLY A 53 13.03 29.10 -1.04
N LEU A 54 12.08 28.16 -1.08
CA LEU A 54 10.66 28.44 -1.15
C LEU A 54 10.14 29.00 0.20
N SER A 55 9.24 29.98 0.10
CA SER A 55 8.52 30.54 1.26
C SER A 55 7.66 29.46 1.93
N ILE A 56 7.47 29.54 3.26
CA ILE A 56 6.58 28.64 4.02
C ILE A 56 5.15 28.65 3.43
N ALA A 57 4.71 29.78 2.85
CA ALA A 57 3.43 29.88 2.16
C ALA A 57 3.36 29.04 0.88
N GLN A 58 4.47 28.89 0.15
CA GLN A 58 4.55 28.05 -1.06
C GLN A 58 4.64 26.57 -0.70
N LEU A 59 5.30 26.20 0.41
CA LEU A 59 5.32 24.82 0.89
C LEU A 59 3.94 24.36 1.39
N LYS A 60 3.16 25.27 2.00
CA LYS A 60 1.74 25.01 2.30
C LYS A 60 0.91 24.76 1.04
N GLN A 61 1.30 25.33 -0.11
CA GLN A 61 0.61 25.06 -1.37
C GLN A 61 0.83 23.64 -1.90
N THR A 62 1.88 22.94 -1.44
CA THR A 62 2.14 21.54 -1.81
C THR A 62 1.18 20.57 -1.12
N LEU A 63 0.55 20.96 -0.01
CA LEU A 63 -0.45 20.15 0.69
C LEU A 63 -1.84 20.21 0.05
N TYR A 64 -2.10 21.25 -0.76
CA TYR A 64 -3.40 21.44 -1.41
C TYR A 64 -3.76 20.28 -2.35
N PRO A 65 -5.07 20.07 -2.59
CA PRO A 65 -5.56 18.93 -3.36
C PRO A 65 -5.10 18.95 -4.82
N ILE A 66 -4.53 20.05 -5.33
CA ILE A 66 -3.91 20.08 -6.66
C ILE A 66 -2.62 19.23 -6.75
N ASN A 67 -1.92 19.07 -5.62
CA ASN A 67 -0.62 18.41 -5.54
C ASN A 67 -0.68 17.03 -4.85
N PHE A 68 -1.87 16.54 -4.49
CA PHE A 68 -2.02 15.30 -3.72
C PHE A 68 -1.35 14.10 -4.38
N VAL A 69 -1.42 13.96 -5.72
CA VAL A 69 -0.74 12.87 -6.45
C VAL A 69 0.77 12.96 -6.30
N LYS A 70 1.35 14.15 -6.49
CA LYS A 70 2.80 14.36 -6.35
C LYS A 70 3.26 14.13 -4.91
N ASN A 71 2.50 14.59 -3.92
CA ASN A 71 2.84 14.42 -2.51
C ASN A 71 2.76 12.94 -2.08
N SER A 72 1.70 12.25 -2.52
CA SER A 72 1.48 10.83 -2.23
C SER A 72 2.58 9.94 -2.84
N LEU A 73 3.04 10.27 -4.05
CA LEU A 73 4.09 9.53 -4.73
C LEU A 73 5.49 9.80 -4.17
N ASN A 74 5.82 11.05 -3.82
CA ASN A 74 7.16 11.40 -3.31
C ASN A 74 7.36 11.01 -1.84
N GLY A 75 6.40 11.26 -0.96
CA GLY A 75 6.58 11.02 0.47
C GLY A 75 6.33 9.56 0.87
N VAL A 76 5.23 8.98 0.37
CA VAL A 76 4.69 7.71 0.91
C VAL A 76 4.68 6.59 -0.14
N GLY A 77 4.96 6.89 -1.41
CA GLY A 77 5.11 5.87 -2.47
C GLY A 77 6.18 4.82 -2.14
N ILE A 78 7.26 5.21 -1.45
CA ILE A 78 8.30 4.28 -1.00
C ILE A 78 7.75 3.31 0.05
N ILE A 79 7.05 3.80 1.07
CA ILE A 79 6.46 2.96 2.11
C ILE A 79 5.40 2.02 1.51
N GLY A 80 4.54 2.55 0.62
CA GLY A 80 3.54 1.75 -0.09
C GLY A 80 4.16 0.62 -0.93
N SER A 81 5.28 0.87 -1.60
CA SER A 81 5.96 -0.15 -2.41
C SER A 81 6.59 -1.26 -1.55
N ILE A 82 7.21 -0.91 -0.42
CA ILE A 82 7.76 -1.89 0.54
C ILE A 82 6.65 -2.76 1.13
N LEU A 83 5.52 -2.16 1.55
CA LEU A 83 4.39 -2.90 2.13
C LEU A 83 3.72 -3.81 1.10
N THR A 84 3.66 -3.39 -0.16
CA THR A 84 3.17 -4.22 -1.27
C THR A 84 4.08 -5.41 -1.53
N LEU A 85 5.40 -5.22 -1.44
CA LEU A 85 6.38 -6.31 -1.54
C LEU A 85 6.23 -7.31 -0.39
N ILE A 86 6.05 -6.82 0.85
CA ILE A 86 5.80 -7.66 2.02
C ILE A 86 4.51 -8.46 1.86
N LEU A 87 3.44 -7.85 1.31
CA LEU A 87 2.19 -8.55 1.02
C LEU A 87 2.40 -9.72 0.05
N GLY A 88 3.16 -9.50 -1.04
CA GLY A 88 3.51 -10.55 -2.00
C GLY A 88 4.31 -11.69 -1.36
N ALA A 89 5.33 -11.34 -0.56
CA ALA A 89 6.14 -12.31 0.18
C ALA A 89 5.30 -13.10 1.20
N LEU A 90 4.37 -12.45 1.89
CA LEU A 90 3.48 -13.10 2.87
C LEU A 90 2.46 -14.03 2.19
N ALA A 91 1.93 -13.62 1.03
CA ALA A 91 1.04 -14.46 0.23
C ALA A 91 1.74 -15.77 -0.16
N VAL A 92 2.93 -15.69 -0.77
CA VAL A 92 3.69 -16.86 -1.22
C VAL A 92 4.26 -17.65 -0.04
N GLY A 93 4.97 -17.00 0.88
CA GLY A 93 5.68 -17.64 1.98
C GLY A 93 4.76 -18.40 2.94
N SER A 94 3.52 -17.92 3.10
CA SER A 94 2.55 -18.62 3.92
C SER A 94 2.07 -19.95 3.34
N GLU A 95 2.17 -20.16 2.03
CA GLU A 95 1.79 -21.43 1.44
C GLU A 95 2.82 -22.51 1.76
N PHE A 96 4.09 -22.12 1.77
CA PHE A 96 5.21 -22.95 2.20
C PHE A 96 5.17 -23.21 3.71
N GLY A 97 4.90 -22.18 4.52
CA GLY A 97 4.84 -22.29 5.98
C GLY A 97 3.75 -23.24 6.49
N TRP A 98 2.61 -23.32 5.79
CA TRP A 98 1.48 -24.18 6.17
C TRP A 98 1.46 -25.52 5.41
N GLY A 99 2.43 -25.78 4.52
CA GLY A 99 2.50 -27.01 3.71
C GLY A 99 1.41 -27.14 2.63
N THR A 100 0.58 -26.11 2.44
CA THR A 100 -0.55 -26.10 1.49
C THR A 100 -0.12 -26.19 0.02
N VAL A 101 1.15 -25.95 -0.30
CA VAL A 101 1.68 -26.14 -1.65
C VAL A 101 1.44 -27.56 -2.14
N LYS A 102 1.63 -28.57 -1.28
CA LYS A 102 1.44 -29.98 -1.65
C LYS A 102 -0.02 -30.27 -2.02
N THR A 103 -0.96 -29.80 -1.21
CA THR A 103 -2.40 -30.05 -1.41
C THR A 103 -2.93 -29.38 -2.68
N VAL A 104 -2.45 -28.18 -2.99
CA VAL A 104 -2.78 -27.48 -4.24
C VAL A 104 -2.33 -28.29 -5.45
N TYR A 105 -1.10 -28.80 -5.45
CA TYR A 105 -0.60 -29.58 -6.59
C TYR A 105 -1.14 -31.01 -6.67
N THR A 106 -1.64 -31.60 -5.57
CA THR A 106 -2.31 -32.90 -5.60
C THR A 106 -3.63 -32.86 -6.37
N GLN A 107 -4.33 -31.72 -6.41
CA GLN A 107 -5.58 -31.54 -7.16
C GLN A 107 -5.38 -31.43 -8.69
N ARG A 108 -4.14 -31.62 -9.19
CA ARG A 108 -3.74 -31.48 -10.60
C ARG A 108 -4.13 -30.15 -11.29
N PRO A 109 -4.17 -28.97 -10.63
CA PRO A 109 -4.19 -27.72 -11.39
C PRO A 109 -2.87 -27.60 -12.16
N GLY A 110 -2.94 -27.12 -13.41
CA GLY A 110 -1.72 -26.81 -14.17
C GLY A 110 -0.88 -25.78 -13.42
N ARG A 111 0.46 -25.94 -13.40
CA ARG A 111 1.38 -25.04 -12.67
C ARG A 111 1.17 -23.56 -13.01
N LEU A 112 1.02 -23.26 -14.30
CA LEU A 112 0.73 -21.90 -14.78
C LEU A 112 -0.63 -21.39 -14.28
N GLN A 113 -1.61 -22.28 -14.14
CA GLN A 113 -2.97 -21.93 -13.77
C GLN A 113 -3.08 -21.56 -12.28
N ALA A 114 -2.31 -22.24 -11.42
CA ALA A 114 -2.19 -21.91 -10.01
C ALA A 114 -1.47 -20.56 -9.81
N LEU A 115 -0.32 -20.39 -10.48
CA LEU A 115 0.46 -19.16 -10.40
C LEU A 115 -0.32 -17.95 -10.94
N ALA A 116 -0.99 -18.08 -12.08
CA ALA A 116 -1.82 -17.00 -12.63
C ALA A 116 -3.01 -16.64 -11.73
N GLY A 117 -3.61 -17.62 -11.03
CA GLY A 117 -4.66 -17.37 -10.06
C GLY A 117 -4.16 -16.56 -8.86
N GLN A 118 -3.01 -16.93 -8.31
CA GLN A 118 -2.38 -16.25 -7.18
C GLN A 118 -1.94 -14.83 -7.54
N VAL A 119 -1.21 -14.67 -8.64
CA VAL A 119 -0.79 -13.34 -9.15
C VAL A 119 -2.01 -12.48 -9.43
N GLY A 120 -3.05 -13.03 -10.05
CA GLY A 120 -4.29 -12.30 -10.33
C GLY A 120 -4.95 -11.76 -9.06
N VAL A 121 -5.05 -12.56 -7.99
CA VAL A 121 -5.63 -12.12 -6.72
C VAL A 121 -4.77 -11.06 -6.05
N ILE A 122 -3.45 -11.25 -6.00
CA ILE A 122 -2.53 -10.27 -5.41
C ILE A 122 -2.63 -8.94 -6.16
N SER A 123 -2.63 -8.96 -7.50
CA SER A 123 -2.78 -7.75 -8.32
C SER A 123 -4.09 -7.00 -8.02
N VAL A 124 -5.21 -7.71 -7.84
CA VAL A 124 -6.49 -7.09 -7.49
C VAL A 124 -6.44 -6.46 -6.09
N ILE A 125 -5.85 -7.14 -5.11
CA ILE A 125 -5.70 -6.59 -3.74
C ILE A 125 -4.82 -5.34 -3.76
N VAL A 126 -3.70 -5.38 -4.48
CA VAL A 126 -2.80 -4.24 -4.64
C VAL A 126 -3.51 -3.07 -5.32
N ALA A 127 -4.33 -3.32 -6.35
CA ALA A 127 -5.13 -2.29 -7.00
C ALA A 127 -6.14 -1.65 -6.03
N ILE A 128 -6.81 -2.46 -5.19
CA ILE A 128 -7.74 -1.95 -4.15
C ILE A 128 -6.98 -1.08 -3.14
N PHE A 129 -5.79 -1.52 -2.70
CA PHE A 129 -4.96 -0.76 -1.77
C PHE A 129 -4.45 0.53 -2.39
N ALA A 130 -4.05 0.53 -3.67
CA ALA A 130 -3.66 1.75 -4.38
C ALA A 130 -4.83 2.75 -4.48
N LEU A 131 -6.03 2.28 -4.81
CA LEU A 131 -7.22 3.13 -4.84
C LEU A 131 -7.55 3.70 -3.45
N ALA A 132 -7.49 2.88 -2.40
CA ALA A 132 -7.69 3.34 -1.03
C ALA A 132 -6.63 4.37 -0.62
N PHE A 133 -5.37 4.16 -1.02
CA PHE A 133 -4.26 5.06 -0.76
C PHE A 133 -4.49 6.44 -1.40
N PHE A 134 -4.85 6.49 -2.69
CA PHE A 134 -5.17 7.76 -3.35
C PHE A 134 -6.43 8.41 -2.80
N ALA A 135 -7.44 7.64 -2.42
CA ALA A 135 -8.66 8.16 -1.80
C ALA A 135 -8.36 8.80 -0.44
N VAL A 136 -7.58 8.14 0.42
CA VAL A 136 -7.18 8.69 1.72
C VAL A 136 -6.28 9.92 1.54
N ALA A 137 -5.37 9.92 0.57
CA ALA A 137 -4.57 11.10 0.26
C ALA A 137 -5.44 12.29 -0.17
N ALA A 138 -6.43 12.06 -1.03
CA ALA A 138 -7.35 13.09 -1.48
C ALA A 138 -8.17 13.66 -0.30
N ILE A 139 -8.64 12.79 0.61
CA ILE A 139 -9.36 13.21 1.82
C ILE A 139 -8.45 13.98 2.77
N ALA A 140 -7.19 13.55 2.95
CA ALA A 140 -6.23 14.21 3.83
C ALA A 140 -5.72 15.56 3.28
N SER A 141 -5.86 15.78 1.97
CA SER A 141 -5.51 17.04 1.29
C SER A 141 -6.62 18.09 1.29
N LEU A 142 -7.84 17.76 1.71
CA LEU A 142 -8.96 18.70 1.88
C LEU A 142 -8.82 19.50 3.19
#